data_AF-D8TW50-F1
#
_entry.id   AF-D8TW50-F1
#
_cell.length_a   1.000
_cell.length_b   1.000
_cell.length_c   1.000
_cell.angle_alpha   90.00
_cell.angle_beta   90.00
_cell.angle_gamma   90.00
#
_symmetry.space_group_name_H-M   'P 1'
#
loop_
_entity.id
_entity.type
_entity.pdbx_description
1 polymer ?
#
loop_
_entity_poly.entity_id
_entity_poly.type
_entity_poly.pdbx_seq_one_letter_code
_entity_poly.pdbx_strand_id
1 'polypeptide(L)'
;LVCGECCARSAGTNCPRHGTSYIEWKCRYCCSLASWFCYGTTHMCDPCHKAAAYGLLPRPAVIGNGDTCKDPKCRLEGIPHPPPGREACLGCGMCRAGL
;
A
#
# COMPACT_ATOMS: atom_id res chain seq x y z
N LEU A 1 -12.94 -8.07 -4.19
CA LEU A 1 -11.47 -8.07 -4.01
C LEU A 1 -10.85 -7.80 -5.38
N VAL A 2 -10.04 -6.75 -5.51
CA VAL A 2 -9.24 -6.48 -6.72
C VAL A 2 -7.79 -6.72 -6.33
N CYS A 3 -7.08 -7.58 -7.05
CA CYS A 3 -5.69 -7.90 -6.74
C CYS A 3 -4.74 -6.77 -7.14
N GLY A 4 -3.53 -6.78 -6.59
CA GLY A 4 -2.50 -5.79 -6.90
C GLY A 4 -2.17 -5.71 -8.39
N GLU A 5 -2.25 -6.83 -9.11
CA GLU A 5 -2.06 -6.88 -10.56
C GLU A 5 -3.12 -6.09 -11.33
N CYS A 6 -4.41 -6.29 -11.03
CA CYS A 6 -5.49 -5.53 -11.66
C CYS A 6 -5.36 -4.03 -11.38
N CYS A 7 -4.98 -3.66 -10.16
CA CYS A 7 -4.69 -2.26 -9.81
C CYS A 7 -3.48 -1.73 -10.59
N ALA A 8 -2.41 -2.52 -10.73
CA ALA A 8 -1.22 -2.14 -11.48
C ALA A 8 -1.50 -1.92 -12.96
N ARG A 9 -2.29 -2.81 -13.58
CA ARG A 9 -2.76 -2.64 -14.98
C ARG A 9 -3.57 -1.36 -15.14
N SER A 10 -4.51 -1.10 -14.22
CA SER A 10 -5.32 0.13 -14.25
C SER A 10 -4.49 1.40 -14.03
N ALA A 11 -3.43 1.32 -13.23
CA ALA A 11 -2.54 2.44 -12.93
C ALA A 11 -1.39 2.59 -13.95
N GLY A 12 -1.28 1.71 -14.95
CA GLY A 12 -0.17 1.70 -15.90
C GLY A 12 1.20 1.41 -15.25
N THR A 13 1.22 0.80 -14.05
CA THR A 13 2.46 0.48 -13.34
C THR A 13 2.93 -0.92 -13.71
N ASN A 14 4.18 -1.09 -14.12
CA ASN A 14 4.76 -2.39 -14.39
C ASN A 14 6.16 -2.54 -13.80
N CYS A 15 6.57 -3.79 -13.61
CA CYS A 15 7.95 -4.17 -13.39
C CYS A 15 8.56 -4.65 -14.70
N PRO A 16 9.79 -4.24 -15.06
CA PRO A 16 10.45 -4.71 -16.27
C PRO A 16 10.71 -6.23 -16.28
N ARG A 17 10.93 -6.84 -15.11
CA ARG A 17 11.24 -8.28 -14.98
C ARG A 17 9.99 -9.14 -14.80
N HIS A 18 9.02 -8.65 -14.02
CA HIS A 18 7.89 -9.47 -13.58
C HIS A 18 6.52 -8.93 -13.99
N GLY A 19 6.48 -7.94 -14.89
CA GLY A 19 5.25 -7.33 -15.35
C GLY A 19 4.41 -6.79 -14.21
N THR A 20 3.13 -7.17 -14.17
CA THR A 20 2.16 -6.67 -13.18
C THR A 20 1.89 -7.64 -12.03
N SER A 21 2.33 -8.90 -12.12
CA SER A 21 1.88 -10.00 -11.25
C SER A 21 2.27 -9.88 -9.78
N TYR A 22 3.32 -9.13 -9.48
CA TYR A 22 3.84 -8.98 -8.11
C TYR A 22 3.87 -7.53 -7.65
N ILE A 23 3.09 -6.65 -8.31
CA ILE A 23 2.96 -5.28 -7.86
C ILE A 23 2.09 -5.24 -6.60
N GLU A 24 2.65 -4.67 -5.55
CA GLU A 24 1.99 -4.55 -4.25
C GLU A 24 1.73 -3.09 -3.91
N TRP A 25 0.68 -2.87 -3.13
CA TRP A 25 0.21 -1.55 -2.75
C TRP A 25 0.26 -1.39 -1.24
N LYS A 26 0.54 -0.16 -0.81
CA LYS A 26 0.49 0.23 0.59
C LYS A 26 -0.97 0.43 1.02
N CYS A 27 -1.32 0.00 2.23
CA CYS A 27 -2.54 0.42 2.90
C CYS A 27 -2.54 1.94 3.11
N ARG A 28 -3.58 2.65 2.67
CA ARG A 28 -3.71 4.10 2.86
C ARG A 28 -3.52 4.49 4.32
N TYR A 29 -4.11 3.72 5.24
CA TYR A 29 -4.29 4.12 6.62
C TYR A 29 -3.18 3.64 7.57
N CYS A 30 -2.24 2.80 7.13
CA CYS A 30 -1.13 2.33 7.96
C CYS A 30 0.07 1.86 7.13
N CYS A 31 1.16 1.45 7.80
CA CYS A 31 2.34 0.91 7.17
C CYS A 31 2.22 -0.62 7.06
N SER A 32 1.38 -1.10 6.14
CA SER A 32 1.20 -2.52 5.84
C SER A 32 0.79 -2.70 4.38
N LEU A 33 1.00 -3.90 3.83
CA LEU A 33 0.52 -4.24 2.49
C LEU A 33 -1.01 -4.25 2.46
N ALA A 34 -1.56 -3.82 1.34
CA ALA A 34 -2.99 -3.86 1.10
C ALA A 34 -3.45 -5.24 0.62
N SER A 35 -4.63 -5.63 1.07
CA SER A 35 -5.33 -6.84 0.62
C SER A 35 -6.65 -6.50 -0.07
N TRP A 36 -7.17 -5.30 0.19
CA TRP A 36 -8.44 -4.81 -0.30
C TRP A 36 -8.23 -3.54 -1.12
N PHE A 37 -9.06 -3.36 -2.14
CA PHE A 37 -9.17 -2.13 -2.89
C PHE A 37 -10.66 -1.77 -2.97
N CYS A 38 -11.01 -0.62 -2.39
CA CYS A 38 -12.40 -0.18 -2.23
C CYS A 38 -12.60 1.19 -2.86
N TYR A 39 -13.85 1.47 -3.22
CA TYR A 39 -14.30 2.77 -3.73
C TYR A 39 -13.55 3.24 -4.99
N GLY A 40 -12.93 2.31 -5.73
CA GLY A 40 -12.15 2.59 -6.94
C GLY A 40 -10.87 3.39 -6.71
N THR A 41 -10.47 3.68 -5.47
CA THR A 41 -9.38 4.63 -5.18
C THR A 41 -8.52 4.28 -3.98
N THR A 42 -8.95 3.38 -3.11
CA THR A 42 -8.35 3.24 -1.78
C THR A 42 -7.90 1.81 -1.49
N HIS A 43 -6.60 1.64 -1.24
CA HIS A 43 -6.02 0.37 -0.82
C HIS A 43 -6.02 0.23 0.70
N MET A 44 -6.42 -0.94 1.21
CA MET A 44 -6.51 -1.21 2.65
C MET A 44 -5.96 -2.59 3.02
N CYS A 45 -5.27 -2.69 4.14
CA CYS A 45 -5.01 -3.97 4.79
C CYS A 45 -6.29 -4.49 5.48
N ASP A 46 -6.34 -5.77 5.81
CA ASP A 46 -7.52 -6.40 6.42
C ASP A 46 -8.00 -5.72 7.72
N PRO A 47 -7.13 -5.35 8.69
CA PRO A 47 -7.55 -4.63 9.89
C PRO A 47 -8.18 -3.25 9.59
N CYS A 48 -7.59 -2.46 8.68
CA CYS A 48 -8.12 -1.15 8.33
C CYS A 48 -9.43 -1.26 7.55
N HIS A 49 -9.55 -2.26 6.67
CA HIS A 49 -10.78 -2.54 5.95
C HIS A 49 -11.93 -2.89 6.91
N LYS A 50 -11.68 -3.74 7.91
CA LYS A 50 -12.66 -4.06 8.96
C LYS A 50 -13.05 -2.82 9.77
N ALA A 51 -12.08 -2.01 10.18
CA ALA A 51 -12.35 -0.77 10.92
C ALA A 51 -13.21 0.23 10.11
N ALA A 52 -13.02 0.29 8.79
CA ALA A 52 -13.83 1.15 7.91
C ALA A 52 -15.32 0.79 7.93
N ALA A 53 -15.66 -0.51 7.99
CA ALA A 53 -17.05 -0.96 8.08
C ALA A 53 -17.77 -0.45 9.34
N TYR A 54 -17.03 -0.16 10.41
CA TYR A 54 -17.57 0.34 11.67
C TYR A 54 -17.35 1.85 11.87
N GLY A 55 -16.81 2.57 10.88
CA GLY A 55 -16.47 3.99 11.03
C GLY A 55 -15.32 4.26 12.02
N LEU A 56 -14.51 3.24 12.33
CA LEU A 56 -13.43 3.29 13.33
C LEU A 56 -12.05 3.42 12.69
N LEU A 57 -11.97 3.96 11.47
CA LEU A 57 -10.68 4.16 10.81
C LEU A 57 -9.79 5.06 11.68
N PRO A 58 -8.53 4.65 11.94
CA PRO A 58 -7.61 5.48 12.69
C PRO A 58 -7.38 6.77 11.90
N ARG A 59 -7.40 7.91 12.60
CA ARG A 59 -6.84 9.14 12.02
C ARG A 59 -5.36 8.88 11.73
N PRO A 60 -4.91 8.97 10.47
CA PRO A 60 -3.53 8.65 10.14
C PRO A 60 -2.60 9.61 10.88
N ALA A 61 -1.68 9.08 11.70
CA ALA A 61 -0.59 9.88 12.23
C ALA A 61 0.35 10.23 11.07
N VAL A 62 0.42 11.51 10.73
CA VAL A 62 1.31 11.98 9.65
C VAL A 62 2.69 12.24 10.25
N ILE A 63 3.50 11.19 10.30
CA ILE A 63 4.89 11.27 10.78
C ILE A 63 5.81 10.99 9.59
N GLY A 64 6.21 12.05 8.87
CA GLY A 64 6.99 11.96 7.64
C GLY A 64 6.74 13.13 6.68
N ASN A 65 7.43 13.14 5.54
CA ASN A 65 7.19 14.09 4.45
C ASN A 65 7.43 13.39 3.10
N GLY A 66 6.70 13.81 2.06
CA GLY A 66 6.81 13.23 0.71
C GLY A 66 6.57 11.72 0.74
N ASP A 67 7.56 10.99 0.21
CA ASP A 67 7.57 9.52 0.08
C ASP A 67 8.37 8.83 1.20
N THR A 68 8.54 9.49 2.34
CA THR A 68 9.30 8.93 3.48
C THR A 68 8.49 8.95 4.75
N CYS A 69 8.04 7.77 5.17
CA CYS A 69 7.50 7.53 6.50
C CYS A 69 8.61 7.52 7.56
N LYS A 70 8.35 8.20 8.68
CA LYS A 70 9.24 8.29 9.84
C LYS A 70 8.59 7.73 11.11
N ASP A 71 7.52 6.96 10.96
CA ASP A 71 6.85 6.31 12.09
C ASP A 71 7.79 5.23 12.68
N PRO A 72 8.16 5.31 13.97
CA PRO A 72 8.97 4.28 14.62
C PRO A 72 8.32 2.90 14.65
N LYS A 73 7.00 2.80 14.43
CA LYS A 73 6.24 1.54 14.37
C LYS A 73 5.99 1.06 12.93
N CYS A 74 6.67 1.64 11.95
CA CYS A 74 6.53 1.27 10.56
C CYS A 74 6.89 -0.22 10.35
N ARG A 75 6.01 -1.01 9.73
CA ARG A 75 6.28 -2.42 9.39
C ARG A 75 6.71 -2.63 7.94
N LEU A 76 6.90 -1.54 7.19
CA LEU A 76 7.41 -1.53 5.82
C LEU A 76 8.86 -1.00 5.81
N GLU A 77 9.65 -1.42 6.81
CA GLU A 77 11.03 -0.98 6.97
C GLU A 77 11.84 -1.32 5.71
N GLY A 78 12.69 -0.37 5.28
CA GLY A 78 13.49 -0.52 4.06
C GLY A 78 12.70 -0.35 2.75
N ILE A 79 11.39 -0.14 2.79
CA ILE A 79 10.57 0.13 1.59
C ILE A 79 10.22 1.62 1.58
N PRO A 80 10.69 2.40 0.58
CA PRO A 80 10.30 3.81 0.46
C PRO A 80 8.79 3.96 0.25
N HIS A 81 8.13 4.72 1.11
CA HIS A 81 6.70 4.98 1.00
C HIS A 81 6.27 6.24 1.78
N PRO A 82 5.20 6.94 1.34
CA PRO A 82 4.66 8.08 2.05
C PRO A 82 4.03 7.69 3.41
N PRO A 83 3.88 8.63 4.35
CA PRO A 83 3.21 8.37 5.62
C PRO A 83 1.74 7.91 5.43
N PRO A 84 1.12 7.31 6.47
CA PRO A 84 -0.31 7.04 6.49
C PRO A 84 -1.16 8.25 6.07
N GLY A 85 -2.20 8.02 5.28
CA GLY A 85 -3.09 9.01 4.65
C GLY A 85 -2.97 9.07 3.12
N ARG A 86 -1.86 8.58 2.56
CA ARG A 86 -1.57 8.60 1.12
C ARG A 86 -1.55 7.18 0.53
N GLU A 87 -2.13 7.06 -0.67
CA GLU A 87 -1.99 5.89 -1.54
C GLU A 87 -0.55 5.78 -2.04
N ALA A 88 -0.05 4.56 -2.18
CA ALA A 88 1.27 4.33 -2.78
C ALA A 88 1.38 2.92 -3.36
N CYS A 89 1.93 2.85 -4.57
CA CYS A 89 2.46 1.61 -5.12
C CYS A 89 3.84 1.35 -4.50
N LEU A 90 4.05 0.14 -3.99
CA LEU A 90 5.34 -0.28 -3.41
C LEU A 90 6.23 -0.98 -4.45
N GLY A 91 5.75 -1.10 -5.69
CA GLY A 91 6.42 -1.80 -6.77
C GLY A 91 6.38 -3.32 -6.59
N CYS A 92 7.32 -3.99 -7.25
CA CYS A 92 7.36 -5.45 -7.35
C CYS A 92 7.92 -6.11 -6.08
N GLY A 93 7.09 -6.91 -5.40
CA GLY A 93 7.50 -7.68 -4.22
C GLY A 93 8.65 -8.64 -4.48
N MET A 94 8.67 -9.31 -5.64
CA MET A 94 9.76 -10.23 -6.03
C MET A 94 11.09 -9.49 -6.19
N CYS A 95 11.09 -8.33 -6.86
CA CYS A 95 12.29 -7.51 -6.97
C CYS A 95 12.80 -7.04 -5.60
N ARG A 96 11.90 -6.67 -4.68
CA ARG A 96 12.28 -6.28 -3.31
C ARG A 96 12.82 -7.46 -2.51
N ALA A 97 12.40 -8.69 -2.83
CA ALA A 97 12.95 -9.92 -2.26
C ALA A 97 14.26 -10.39 -2.92
N GLY A 98 14.76 -9.68 -3.95
CA GLY A 98 15.97 -10.06 -4.68
C GLY A 98 15.80 -11.23 -5.66
N LEU A 99 14.55 -11.54 -6.02
CA LEU A 99 14.19 -12.54 -7.03
C LEU A 99 14.00 -11.87 -8.40
#